data_AF-A0A950TZF1-F1
#
_entry.id   AF-A0A950TZF1-F1
#
_cell.length_a   1.000
_cell.length_b   1.000
_cell.length_c   1.000
_cell.angle_alpha   90.00
_cell.angle_beta   90.00
_cell.angle_gamma   90.00
#
_symmetry.space_group_name_H-M   'P 1'
#
loop_
_entity.id
_entity.type
_entity.pdbx_description
1 polymer ?
#
loop_
_entity_poly.entity_id
_entity_poly.type
_entity_poly.pdbx_seq_one_letter_code
_entity_poly.pdbx_strand_id
1 'polypeptide(L)'
;MYIREKTARGHTYLYLVESEREGGRVRQRIIRALGRKDALLASGELERLAASLVRHCDRAIILSDMQAGRIACTRIGGPLLFGRLWERLGIAEVLGQLLTDRGFEFAVERAVFASVLHRLFVSGSDRSCEKWMADYRITGIEELQLHHFYRAMAWLG
;
A
#
# COMPACT_ATOMS: atom_id res chain seq x y z
N MET A 1 -26.00 -1.48 12.54
CA MET A 1 -25.70 -2.24 13.77
C MET A 1 -24.22 -2.12 14.10
N TYR A 2 -23.81 -2.20 15.36
CA TYR A 2 -22.41 -2.17 15.79
C TYR A 2 -22.23 -2.84 17.15
N ILE A 3 -20.98 -3.09 17.57
CA ILE A 3 -20.66 -3.63 18.89
C ILE A 3 -20.46 -2.48 19.88
N ARG A 4 -21.10 -2.57 21.04
CA ARG A 4 -20.97 -1.61 22.14
C ARG A 4 -20.42 -2.29 23.38
N GLU A 5 -19.49 -1.62 24.04
CA GLU A 5 -18.99 -1.99 25.37
C GLU A 5 -19.83 -1.33 26.47
N LYS A 6 -20.11 -2.08 27.54
CA LYS A 6 -20.67 -1.54 28.78
C LYS A 6 -20.00 -2.19 29.98
N THR A 7 -19.50 -1.35 30.89
CA THR A 7 -18.90 -1.81 32.14
C THR A 7 -19.97 -1.86 33.24
N ALA A 8 -20.06 -2.98 33.93
CA ALA A 8 -20.97 -3.18 35.05
C ALA A 8 -20.32 -4.12 36.07
N ARG A 9 -20.39 -3.73 37.36
CA ARG A 9 -19.88 -4.53 38.49
C ARG A 9 -18.43 -5.03 38.27
N GLY A 10 -17.55 -4.16 37.81
CA GLY A 10 -16.13 -4.48 37.58
C GLY A 10 -15.83 -5.29 36.31
N HIS A 11 -16.84 -5.65 35.52
CA HIS A 11 -16.65 -6.40 34.28
C HIS A 11 -17.15 -5.64 33.05
N THR A 12 -16.49 -5.84 31.92
CA THR A 12 -16.87 -5.26 30.62
C THR A 12 -17.66 -6.29 29.79
N TYR A 13 -18.79 -5.89 29.25
CA TYR A 13 -19.66 -6.73 28.42
C TYR A 13 -19.79 -6.16 27.01
N LEU A 14 -19.87 -7.06 26.01
CA LEU A 14 -20.09 -6.72 24.60
C LEU A 14 -21.56 -6.95 24.21
N TYR A 15 -22.13 -6.00 23.48
CA TYR A 15 -23.49 -6.05 22.97
C TYR A 15 -23.52 -5.71 21.48
N LEU A 16 -24.28 -6.48 20.71
CA LEU A 16 -24.69 -6.11 19.36
C LEU A 16 -25.89 -5.17 19.47
N VAL A 17 -25.73 -3.94 18.99
CA VAL A 17 -26.73 -2.89 19.08
C VAL A 17 -27.11 -2.33 17.71
N GLU A 18 -28.32 -1.81 17.62
CA GLU A 18 -28.85 -1.07 16.48
C GLU A 18 -29.30 0.31 16.93
N SER A 19 -29.16 1.29 16.05
CA SER A 19 -29.68 2.63 16.29
C SER A 19 -30.97 2.79 15.49
N GLU A 20 -32.05 3.15 16.18
CA GLU A 20 -33.37 3.35 15.60
C GLU A 20 -33.85 4.77 15.92
N ARG A 21 -34.55 5.40 14.97
CA ARG A 21 -35.15 6.73 15.19
C ARG A 21 -36.58 6.57 15.66
N GLU A 22 -36.87 7.11 16.84
CA GLU A 22 -38.19 7.06 17.45
C GLU A 22 -38.55 8.47 17.95
N GLY A 23 -39.65 9.04 17.45
CA GLY A 23 -40.10 10.39 17.84
C GLY A 23 -39.05 11.50 17.62
N GLY A 24 -38.26 11.41 16.54
CA GLY A 24 -37.22 12.40 16.22
C GLY A 24 -35.92 12.28 17.02
N ARG A 25 -35.80 11.32 17.95
CA ARG A 25 -34.58 11.03 18.71
C ARG A 25 -34.00 9.68 18.29
N VAL A 26 -32.66 9.59 18.28
CA VAL A 26 -31.97 8.32 18.04
C VAL A 26 -31.91 7.54 19.35
N ARG A 27 -32.50 6.34 19.38
CA ARG A 27 -32.42 5.39 20.49
C ARG A 27 -31.59 4.18 20.08
N GLN A 28 -30.87 3.62 21.04
CA GLN A 28 -30.08 2.41 20.83
C GLN A 28 -30.87 1.21 21.34
N ARG A 29 -31.15 0.25 20.46
CA ARG A 29 -31.76 -1.03 20.78
C ARG A 29 -30.67 -2.09 20.91
N ILE A 30 -30.62 -2.77 22.04
CA ILE A 30 -29.77 -3.95 22.20
C ILE A 30 -30.43 -5.11 21.47
N ILE A 31 -29.76 -5.65 20.46
CA ILE A 31 -30.23 -6.82 19.71
C ILE A 31 -29.80 -8.08 20.46
N ARG A 32 -28.54 -8.16 20.87
CA ARG A 32 -28.01 -9.33 21.58
C ARG A 32 -26.86 -8.97 22.52
N ALA A 33 -26.88 -9.54 23.71
CA ALA A 33 -25.69 -9.59 24.57
C ALA A 33 -24.75 -10.69 24.05
N LEU A 34 -23.50 -10.33 23.76
CA LEU A 34 -22.49 -11.29 23.31
C LEU A 34 -21.82 -11.97 24.51
N GLY A 35 -21.67 -11.27 25.62
CA GLY A 35 -21.08 -11.83 26.84
C GLY A 35 -20.02 -10.92 27.46
N ARG A 36 -19.31 -11.46 28.45
CA ARG A 36 -18.24 -10.75 29.16
C ARG A 36 -16.98 -10.74 28.29
N LYS A 37 -16.41 -9.56 28.04
CA LYS A 37 -15.32 -9.33 27.09
C LYS A 37 -14.09 -10.19 27.42
N ASP A 38 -13.70 -10.26 28.68
CA ASP A 38 -12.58 -11.07 29.17
C ASP A 38 -12.79 -12.57 28.93
N ALA A 39 -13.99 -13.09 29.19
CA ALA A 39 -14.31 -14.51 28.94
C ALA A 39 -14.36 -14.84 27.44
N LEU A 40 -14.90 -13.93 26.62
CA LEU A 40 -14.96 -14.11 25.16
C LEU A 40 -13.56 -14.09 24.52
N LEU A 41 -12.67 -13.23 25.01
CA LEU A 41 -11.26 -13.20 24.61
C LEU A 41 -10.52 -14.47 25.05
N ALA A 42 -10.69 -14.87 26.32
CA ALA A 42 -10.01 -16.05 26.86
C ALA A 42 -10.43 -17.36 26.16
N SER A 43 -11.68 -17.45 25.70
CA SER A 43 -12.21 -18.61 24.98
C SER A 43 -11.95 -18.59 23.47
N GLY A 44 -11.44 -17.47 22.93
CA GLY A 44 -11.27 -17.27 21.48
C GLY A 44 -12.60 -17.19 20.70
N GLU A 45 -13.73 -17.05 21.39
CA GLU A 45 -15.05 -16.93 20.75
C GLU A 45 -15.17 -15.61 19.98
N LEU A 46 -14.60 -14.53 20.52
CA LEU A 46 -14.61 -13.22 19.86
C LEU A 46 -13.85 -13.25 18.53
N GLU A 47 -12.67 -13.88 18.50
CA GLU A 47 -11.86 -14.06 17.30
C GLU A 47 -12.58 -14.90 16.24
N ARG A 48 -13.24 -15.99 16.66
CA ARG A 48 -14.04 -16.83 15.74
C ARG A 48 -15.21 -16.06 15.15
N LEU A 49 -15.91 -15.26 15.96
CA LEU A 49 -17.01 -14.41 15.51
C LEU A 49 -16.52 -13.35 14.52
N ALA A 50 -15.42 -12.67 14.83
CA ALA A 50 -14.81 -11.67 13.96
C ALA A 50 -14.37 -12.29 12.63
N ALA A 51 -13.66 -13.42 12.66
CA ALA A 51 -13.24 -14.14 11.46
C ALA A 51 -14.45 -14.57 10.61
N SER A 52 -15.53 -15.02 11.24
CA SER A 52 -16.77 -15.37 10.52
C SER A 52 -17.40 -14.18 9.81
N LEU A 53 -17.43 -13.01 10.45
CA LEU A 53 -17.97 -11.78 9.85
C LEU A 53 -17.09 -11.28 8.71
N VAL A 54 -15.76 -11.27 8.90
CA VAL A 54 -14.80 -10.80 7.88
C VAL A 54 -14.93 -11.59 6.58
N ARG A 55 -15.16 -12.91 6.64
CA ARG A 55 -15.36 -13.75 5.43
C ARG A 55 -16.54 -13.34 4.54
N HIS A 56 -17.48 -12.54 5.05
CA HIS A 56 -18.62 -12.03 4.30
C HIS A 56 -18.47 -10.56 3.89
N CYS A 57 -17.31 -9.95 4.16
CA CYS A 57 -17.05 -8.55 3.93
C CYS A 57 -15.85 -8.41 2.98
N ASP A 58 -16.08 -8.33 1.67
CA ASP A 58 -15.01 -8.26 0.65
C ASP A 58 -13.92 -7.23 0.99
N ARG A 59 -14.33 -6.05 1.44
CA ARG A 59 -13.41 -4.97 1.84
C ARG A 59 -12.59 -5.32 3.09
N ALA A 60 -13.17 -6.03 4.05
CA ALA A 60 -12.48 -6.45 5.27
C ALA A 60 -11.45 -7.55 4.99
N ILE A 61 -11.73 -8.45 4.02
CA ILE A 61 -10.79 -9.46 3.55
C ILE A 61 -9.55 -8.76 2.95
N ILE A 62 -9.76 -7.82 2.03
CA ILE A 62 -8.65 -7.06 1.41
C ILE A 62 -7.81 -6.34 2.47
N LEU A 63 -8.45 -5.65 3.43
CA LEU A 63 -7.73 -4.95 4.49
C LEU A 63 -6.95 -5.91 5.40
N SER A 64 -7.52 -7.08 5.71
CA SER A 64 -6.86 -8.12 6.50
C SER A 64 -5.65 -8.71 5.76
N ASP A 65 -5.80 -8.98 4.46
CA ASP A 65 -4.73 -9.50 3.62
C ASP A 65 -3.62 -8.47 3.41
N MET A 66 -3.95 -7.18 3.27
CA MET A 66 -2.97 -6.09 3.27
C MET A 66 -2.20 -6.01 4.60
N GLN A 67 -2.89 -6.07 5.75
CA GLN A 67 -2.24 -6.07 7.07
C GLN A 67 -1.34 -7.28 7.29
N ALA A 68 -1.74 -8.44 6.78
CA ALA A 68 -0.96 -9.67 6.87
C ALA A 68 0.18 -9.76 5.83
N GLY A 69 0.36 -8.73 4.99
CA GLY A 69 1.35 -8.73 3.91
C GLY A 69 1.08 -9.75 2.80
N ARG A 70 -0.15 -10.28 2.71
CA ARG A 70 -0.59 -11.21 1.65
C ARG A 70 -0.91 -10.49 0.34
N ILE A 71 -1.12 -9.18 0.39
CA ILE A 71 -1.31 -8.33 -0.79
C ILE A 71 -0.12 -7.37 -0.89
N ALA A 72 0.58 -7.45 -2.01
CA ALA A 72 1.52 -6.42 -2.41
C ALA A 72 0.77 -5.27 -3.10
N CYS A 73 1.04 -4.03 -2.69
CA CYS A 73 0.54 -2.85 -3.37
C CYS A 73 1.69 -2.14 -4.08
N THR A 74 1.48 -1.77 -5.34
CA THR A 74 2.48 -1.08 -6.14
C THR A 74 1.91 0.21 -6.71
N ARG A 75 2.68 1.29 -6.68
CA ARG A 75 2.27 2.60 -7.21
C ARG A 75 2.55 2.67 -8.72
N ILE A 76 1.53 3.04 -9.51
CA ILE A 76 1.63 3.09 -10.98
C ILE A 76 1.55 4.50 -11.58
N GLY A 77 1.00 5.47 -10.84
CA GLY A 77 0.61 6.78 -11.40
C GLY A 77 1.80 7.60 -11.92
N GLY A 78 2.81 7.81 -11.09
CA GLY A 78 4.01 8.57 -11.47
C GLY A 78 4.73 8.01 -12.69
N PRO A 79 5.12 6.73 -12.69
CA PRO A 79 5.77 6.09 -13.83
C PRO A 79 4.96 6.18 -15.14
N LEU A 80 3.64 6.00 -15.09
CA LEU A 80 2.80 6.10 -16.30
C LEU A 80 2.75 7.53 -16.85
N LEU A 81 2.51 8.52 -15.99
CA LEU A 81 2.40 9.92 -16.42
C LEU A 81 3.73 10.44 -16.98
N PHE A 82 4.79 10.31 -16.20
CA PHE A 82 6.10 10.82 -16.58
C PHE A 82 6.76 9.98 -17.66
N GLY A 83 6.46 8.68 -17.76
CA GLY A 83 6.92 7.84 -18.88
C GLY A 83 6.37 8.35 -20.22
N ARG A 84 5.09 8.72 -20.26
CA ARG A 84 4.50 9.34 -21.47
C ARG A 84 5.12 10.69 -21.80
N LEU A 85 5.43 11.51 -20.79
CA LEU A 85 6.13 12.78 -21.02
C LEU A 85 7.56 12.56 -21.51
N TRP A 86 8.25 11.59 -20.94
CA TRP A 86 9.62 11.23 -21.28
C TRP A 86 9.75 10.79 -22.76
N GLU A 87 8.80 9.99 -23.23
CA GLU A 87 8.66 9.62 -24.65
C GLU A 87 8.32 10.83 -25.52
N ARG A 88 7.30 11.61 -25.14
CA ARG A 88 6.84 12.77 -25.94
C ARG A 88 7.87 13.88 -26.09
N LEU A 89 8.73 14.05 -25.08
CA LEU A 89 9.84 15.01 -25.12
C LEU A 89 11.07 14.46 -25.86
N GLY A 90 11.03 13.21 -26.34
CA GLY A 90 12.14 12.58 -27.06
C GLY A 90 13.34 12.20 -26.17
N ILE A 91 13.19 12.24 -24.84
CA ILE A 91 14.32 12.00 -23.92
C ILE A 91 14.80 10.55 -24.04
N ALA A 92 13.87 9.59 -24.12
CA ALA A 92 14.20 8.18 -24.34
C ALA A 92 15.01 7.98 -25.64
N GLU A 93 14.60 8.63 -26.72
CA GLU A 93 15.24 8.52 -28.02
C GLU A 93 16.66 9.09 -28.00
N VAL A 94 16.81 10.32 -27.49
CA VAL A 94 18.12 10.99 -27.39
C VAL A 94 19.08 10.17 -26.53
N LEU A 95 18.63 9.68 -25.36
CA LEU A 95 19.46 8.83 -24.52
C LEU A 95 19.83 7.52 -25.23
N GLY A 96 18.88 6.87 -25.91
CA GLY A 96 19.15 5.67 -26.69
C GLY A 96 20.21 5.87 -27.77
N GLN A 97 20.13 6.98 -28.52
CA GLN A 97 21.13 7.34 -29.53
C GLN A 97 22.52 7.56 -28.90
N LEU A 98 22.60 8.31 -27.81
CA LEU A 98 23.86 8.59 -27.11
C LEU A 98 24.50 7.35 -26.48
N LEU A 99 23.70 6.32 -26.19
CA LEU A 99 24.13 5.07 -25.59
C LEU A 99 24.51 3.99 -26.62
N THR A 100 24.25 4.20 -27.92
CA THR A 100 24.43 3.16 -28.97
C THR A 100 25.87 2.61 -29.00
N ASP A 101 26.86 3.50 -28.89
CA ASP A 101 28.29 3.12 -28.90
C ASP A 101 28.88 2.96 -27.50
N ARG A 102 28.03 2.91 -26.47
CA ARG A 102 28.43 2.75 -25.07
C ARG A 102 28.16 1.30 -24.67
N GLY A 103 29.22 0.54 -24.40
CA GLY A 103 29.15 -0.89 -24.01
C GLY A 103 28.55 -1.15 -22.62
N PHE A 104 27.44 -0.51 -22.28
CA PHE A 104 26.68 -0.81 -21.07
C PHE A 104 25.82 -2.05 -21.29
N GLU A 105 25.87 -2.95 -20.32
CA GLU A 105 25.12 -4.22 -20.34
C GLU A 105 23.83 -4.12 -19.50
N PHE A 106 23.31 -2.90 -19.29
CA PHE A 106 22.09 -2.64 -18.54
C PHE A 106 21.33 -1.45 -19.12
N ALA A 107 20.05 -1.33 -18.77
CA ALA A 107 19.19 -0.24 -19.25
C ALA A 107 19.54 1.11 -18.59
N VAL A 108 20.59 1.77 -19.08
CA VAL A 108 21.06 3.07 -18.56
C VAL A 108 19.97 4.13 -18.62
N GLU A 109 19.25 4.23 -19.74
CA GLU A 109 18.10 5.12 -19.90
C GLU A 109 17.06 4.91 -18.80
N ARG A 110 16.85 3.66 -18.38
CA ARG A 110 15.90 3.32 -17.33
C ARG A 110 16.39 3.67 -15.94
N ALA A 111 17.69 3.49 -15.68
CA ALA A 111 18.31 3.98 -14.45
C ALA A 111 18.20 5.52 -14.34
N VAL A 112 18.45 6.25 -15.43
CA VAL A 112 18.31 7.71 -15.47
C VAL A 112 16.88 8.13 -15.17
N PHE A 113 15.90 7.53 -15.84
CA PHE A 113 14.50 7.86 -15.62
C PHE A 113 14.01 7.54 -14.21
N ALA A 114 14.35 6.37 -13.66
CA ALA A 114 14.00 6.04 -12.28
C ALA A 114 14.59 7.06 -11.29
N SER A 115 15.83 7.49 -11.51
CA SER A 115 16.44 8.56 -10.71
C SER A 115 15.75 9.92 -10.88
N VAL A 116 15.31 10.27 -12.09
CA VAL A 116 14.50 11.49 -12.32
C VAL A 116 13.17 11.42 -11.58
N LEU A 117 12.44 10.31 -11.68
CA LEU A 117 11.19 10.12 -10.95
C LEU A 117 11.42 10.25 -9.44
N HIS A 118 12.43 9.58 -8.91
CA HIS A 118 12.77 9.67 -7.49
C HIS A 118 13.05 11.13 -7.06
N ARG A 119 13.75 11.90 -7.90
CA ARG A 119 14.01 13.34 -7.67
C ARG A 119 12.77 14.22 -7.79
N LEU A 120 11.76 13.84 -8.57
CA LEU A 120 10.50 14.57 -8.65
C LEU A 120 9.61 14.33 -7.43
N PHE A 121 9.65 13.13 -6.84
CA PHE A 121 8.72 12.74 -5.77
C PHE A 121 9.30 12.84 -4.36
N VAL A 122 10.59 12.53 -4.17
CA VAL A 122 11.20 12.35 -2.83
C VAL A 122 12.53 13.09 -2.69
N SER A 123 13.28 13.29 -3.78
CA SER A 123 14.54 14.04 -3.80
C SER A 123 15.65 13.45 -2.91
N GLY A 124 15.90 12.14 -3.00
CA GLY A 124 16.99 11.47 -2.28
C GLY A 124 18.20 11.06 -3.14
N SER A 125 19.14 10.34 -2.53
CA SER A 125 20.33 9.77 -3.19
C SER A 125 20.00 8.59 -4.11
N ASP A 126 20.94 8.17 -4.96
CA ASP A 126 20.76 6.98 -5.83
C ASP A 126 20.53 5.70 -5.02
N ARG A 127 21.15 5.58 -3.84
CA ARG A 127 20.87 4.49 -2.89
C ARG A 127 19.44 4.54 -2.35
N SER A 128 18.90 5.75 -2.16
CA SER A 128 17.49 5.91 -1.80
C SER A 128 16.58 5.59 -2.99
N CYS A 129 16.99 5.92 -4.21
CA CYS A 129 16.26 5.62 -5.44
C CYS A 129 16.07 4.11 -5.65
N GLU A 130 17.12 3.32 -5.49
CA GLU A 130 17.08 1.86 -5.65
C GLU A 130 16.09 1.20 -4.68
N LYS A 131 16.01 1.68 -3.44
CA LYS A 131 15.01 1.20 -2.48
C LYS A 131 13.61 1.70 -2.81
N TRP A 132 13.51 2.97 -3.21
CA TRP A 132 12.25 3.63 -3.50
C TRP A 132 11.53 3.04 -4.72
N MET A 133 12.26 2.64 -5.76
CA MET A 133 11.65 2.13 -6.99
C MET A 133 10.93 0.79 -6.80
N ALA A 134 11.26 0.00 -5.76
CA ALA A 134 10.59 -1.27 -5.44
C ALA A 134 9.09 -1.09 -5.12
N ASP A 135 8.70 0.09 -4.66
CA ASP A 135 7.32 0.46 -4.37
C ASP A 135 6.52 0.89 -5.62
N TYR A 136 7.18 0.98 -6.78
CA TYR A 136 6.62 1.51 -8.03
C TYR A 136 6.69 0.50 -9.17
N ARG A 137 5.67 0.53 -10.03
CA ARG A 137 5.68 -0.26 -11.27
C ARG A 137 6.30 0.61 -12.35
N ILE A 138 7.59 0.39 -12.60
CA ILE A 138 8.32 1.01 -13.69
C ILE A 138 8.74 -0.13 -14.62
N THR A 139 8.41 -0.06 -15.90
CA THR A 139 8.79 -1.10 -16.87
C THR A 139 10.26 -0.94 -17.25
N GLY A 140 11.03 -2.02 -17.24
CA GLY A 140 12.42 -2.04 -17.69
C GLY A 140 13.45 -1.69 -16.60
N ILE A 141 13.08 -1.76 -15.32
CA ILE A 141 13.99 -1.54 -14.18
C ILE A 141 14.26 -2.83 -13.40
N GLU A 142 13.70 -3.97 -13.81
CA GLU A 142 13.64 -5.21 -13.03
C GLU A 142 15.03 -5.76 -12.70
N GLU A 143 16.00 -5.55 -13.58
CA GLU A 143 17.40 -5.99 -13.41
C GLU A 143 18.32 -4.87 -12.90
N LEU A 144 17.79 -3.68 -12.62
CA LEU A 144 18.60 -2.57 -12.15
C LEU A 144 19.03 -2.76 -10.70
N GLN A 145 20.33 -2.65 -10.47
CA GLN A 145 20.94 -2.72 -9.15
C GLN A 145 21.60 -1.38 -8.80
N LEU A 146 21.90 -1.18 -7.52
CA LEU A 146 22.49 0.07 -7.03
C LEU A 146 23.69 0.56 -7.86
N HIS A 147 24.59 -0.34 -8.25
CA HIS A 147 25.77 0.02 -9.03
C HIS A 147 25.44 0.48 -10.46
N HIS A 148 24.30 0.08 -11.03
CA HIS A 148 23.81 0.60 -12.32
C HIS A 148 23.42 2.08 -12.21
N PHE A 149 22.82 2.50 -11.09
CA PHE A 149 22.51 3.91 -10.85
C PHE A 149 23.76 4.77 -10.79
N TYR A 150 24.79 4.33 -10.05
CA TYR A 150 26.06 5.06 -9.98
C TYR A 150 26.73 5.16 -11.35
N ARG A 151 26.76 4.07 -12.13
CA ARG A 151 27.32 4.08 -13.48
C ARG A 151 26.54 4.99 -14.42
N ALA A 152 25.21 5.00 -14.32
CA ALA A 152 24.35 5.86 -15.13
C ALA A 152 24.56 7.34 -14.80
N MET A 153 24.61 7.71 -13.51
CA MET A 153 24.85 9.10 -13.11
C MET A 153 26.27 9.55 -13.45
N ALA A 154 27.28 8.71 -13.25
CA ALA A 154 28.66 9.01 -13.63
C ALA A 154 28.84 9.22 -15.15
N TRP A 155 28.01 8.56 -15.97
CA TRP A 155 27.99 8.80 -17.42
C TRP A 155 27.27 10.10 -17.78
N LEU A 156 26.22 10.47 -17.04
CA LEU A 156 25.40 11.65 -17.31
C LEU A 156 26.13 12.98 -16.98
N GLY A 157 26.98 12.98 -15.95
CA GLY A 157 27.77 14.15 -15.52
C GLY A 157 27.96 14.23 -14.02
#